data_AF-V4NEF4-F1
#
_entry.id   AF-V4NEF4-F1
#
_cell.length_a   1.000
_cell.length_b   1.000
_cell.length_c   1.000
_cell.angle_alpha   90.00
_cell.angle_beta   90.00
_cell.angle_gamma   90.00
#
_symmetry.space_group_name_H-M   'P 1'
#
loop_
_entity.id
_entity.type
_entity.pdbx_description
1 polymer ?
#
loop_
_entity_poly.entity_id
_entity_poly.type
_entity_poly.pdbx_seq_one_letter_code
_entity_poly.pdbx_strand_id
1 'polypeptide(L)'
;MVSREHNKGSSLHEKFQLLRSVTNSHAESETSIIVDASKYIKKLKQKVEKINNATTSEQYFCDPTDPMVTVETLEKGFMIKVTSGKNEAGMLVCVLEAFEDLGLDVVEARVS
;
A
#
# COMPACT_ATOMS: atom_id res chain seq x y z
N MET A 1 -10.06 38.64 -38.17
CA MET A 1 -8.90 37.91 -37.61
C MET A 1 -9.05 37.91 -36.09
N VAL A 2 -9.29 36.76 -35.46
CA VAL A 2 -9.28 36.66 -33.99
C VAL A 2 -7.82 36.61 -33.57
N SER A 3 -7.32 37.65 -32.91
CA SER A 3 -5.93 37.78 -32.49
C SER A 3 -5.46 36.60 -31.65
N ARG A 4 -4.20 36.19 -31.87
CA ARG A 4 -3.51 35.08 -31.18
C ARG A 4 -3.55 35.15 -29.65
N GLU A 5 -3.76 36.33 -29.08
CA GLU A 5 -3.86 36.57 -27.64
C GLU A 5 -5.18 36.07 -27.04
N HIS A 6 -6.29 36.15 -27.77
CA HIS A 6 -7.60 35.72 -27.28
C HIS A 6 -7.66 34.18 -27.13
N ASN A 7 -6.94 33.47 -28.00
CA ASN A 7 -6.88 32.01 -27.99
C ASN A 7 -6.08 31.47 -26.78
N LYS A 8 -5.03 32.19 -26.34
CA LYS A 8 -4.27 31.83 -25.15
C LYS A 8 -5.10 32.01 -23.87
N GLY A 9 -5.88 33.09 -23.77
CA GLY A 9 -6.79 33.33 -22.64
C GLY A 9 -7.86 32.23 -22.50
N SER A 10 -8.46 31.79 -23.62
CA SER A 10 -9.44 30.69 -23.63
C SER A 10 -8.82 29.37 -23.15
N SER A 11 -7.63 29.02 -23.65
CA SER A 11 -6.94 27.78 -23.27
C SER A 11 -6.55 27.72 -21.79
N LEU A 12 -6.32 28.88 -21.17
CA LEU A 12 -5.97 28.98 -19.75
C LEU A 12 -7.24 28.83 -18.89
N HIS A 13 -8.32 29.49 -19.28
CA HIS A 13 -9.60 29.38 -18.60
C HIS A 13 -10.12 27.93 -18.60
N GLU A 14 -10.01 27.23 -19.73
CA GLU A 14 -10.35 25.80 -19.84
C GLU A 14 -9.57 24.93 -18.84
N LYS A 15 -8.27 25.20 -18.67
CA LYS A 15 -7.43 24.49 -17.69
C LYS A 15 -7.88 24.76 -16.25
N PHE A 16 -8.30 25.98 -15.93
CA PHE A 16 -8.85 26.27 -14.61
C PHE A 16 -10.19 25.60 -14.37
N GLN A 17 -11.06 25.51 -15.37
CA GLN A 17 -12.33 24.79 -15.24
C GLN A 17 -12.12 23.28 -15.05
N LEU A 18 -11.14 22.70 -15.77
CA LEU A 18 -10.74 21.32 -15.55
C LEU A 18 -10.18 21.12 -14.14
N LEU A 19 -9.27 21.98 -13.70
CA LEU A 19 -8.69 21.92 -12.36
C LEU A 19 -9.76 22.04 -11.27
N ARG A 20 -10.73 22.94 -11.45
CA ARG A 20 -11.89 23.12 -10.55
C ARG A 20 -12.73 21.85 -10.46
N SER A 21 -13.00 21.21 -11.59
CA SER A 21 -13.76 19.97 -11.68
C SER A 21 -13.05 18.80 -10.99
N VAL A 22 -11.75 18.61 -11.25
CA VAL A 22 -10.96 17.52 -10.66
C VAL A 22 -10.75 17.69 -9.16
N THR A 23 -10.67 18.94 -8.68
CA THR A 23 -10.44 19.26 -7.27
C THR A 23 -11.74 19.46 -6.48
N ASN A 24 -12.91 19.32 -7.12
CA ASN A 24 -14.24 19.62 -6.57
C ASN A 24 -14.29 21.01 -5.89
N SER A 25 -13.63 22.00 -6.48
CA SER A 25 -13.64 23.37 -5.96
C SER A 25 -14.89 24.11 -6.43
N HIS A 26 -15.54 24.82 -5.51
CA HIS A 26 -16.66 25.72 -5.83
C HIS A 26 -16.21 27.16 -6.04
N ALA A 27 -14.92 27.44 -6.01
CA ALA A 27 -14.40 28.80 -6.14
C ALA A 27 -14.58 29.37 -7.56
N GLU A 28 -14.93 30.65 -7.64
CA GLU A 28 -15.12 31.35 -8.92
C GLU A 28 -13.87 32.08 -9.41
N SER A 29 -12.95 32.43 -8.50
CA SER A 29 -11.68 33.06 -8.83
C SER A 29 -10.58 32.04 -9.12
N GLU A 30 -9.80 32.27 -10.17
CA GLU A 30 -8.64 31.43 -10.55
C GLU A 30 -7.65 31.25 -9.40
N THR A 31 -7.39 32.31 -8.63
CA THR A 31 -6.50 32.24 -7.46
C THR A 31 -7.04 31.32 -6.37
N SER A 32 -8.35 31.37 -6.12
CA SER A 32 -9.02 30.50 -5.16
C SER A 32 -9.06 29.05 -5.63
N ILE A 33 -9.27 28.80 -6.94
CA ILE A 33 -9.16 27.46 -7.54
C ILE A 33 -7.75 26.88 -7.31
N ILE A 34 -6.69 27.68 -7.47
CA ILE A 34 -5.31 27.24 -7.22
C ILE A 34 -5.07 26.89 -5.75
N VAL A 35 -5.57 27.71 -4.83
CA VAL A 35 -5.43 27.48 -3.38
C VAL A 35 -6.15 26.18 -2.99
N ASP A 36 -7.37 25.98 -3.47
CA ASP A 36 -8.14 24.76 -3.22
C ASP A 36 -7.45 23.53 -3.80
N ALA A 37 -6.94 23.63 -5.04
CA ALA A 37 -6.16 22.57 -5.67
C ALA A 37 -4.91 22.21 -4.85
N SER A 38 -4.19 23.21 -4.34
CA SER A 38 -3.00 23.02 -3.50
C SER A 38 -3.35 22.30 -2.20
N LYS A 39 -4.47 22.68 -1.57
CA LYS A 39 -5.00 22.01 -0.37
C LYS A 39 -5.41 20.57 -0.66
N TYR A 40 -6.05 20.32 -1.81
CA TYR A 40 -6.48 18.99 -2.24
C TYR A 40 -5.27 18.06 -2.47
N ILE A 41 -4.23 18.52 -3.16
CA ILE A 41 -2.99 17.77 -3.35
C ILE A 41 -2.34 17.43 -2.01
N LYS A 42 -2.28 18.38 -1.07
CA LYS A 42 -1.74 18.12 0.28
C LYS A 42 -2.56 17.05 1.02
N LYS A 43 -3.89 17.11 0.95
CA LYS A 43 -4.79 16.11 1.54
C LYS A 43 -4.57 14.73 0.93
N LEU A 44 -4.42 14.63 -0.40
CA LEU A 44 -4.15 13.38 -1.08
C LEU A 44 -2.79 12.80 -0.68
N LYS A 45 -1.74 13.63 -0.63
CA LYS A 45 -0.42 13.21 -0.14
C LYS A 45 -0.48 12.62 1.26
N GLN A 46 -1.16 13.29 2.19
CA GLN A 46 -1.35 12.79 3.56
C GLN A 46 -2.17 11.49 3.59
N LYS A 47 -3.18 11.34 2.72
CA LYS A 47 -3.96 10.12 2.63
C LYS A 47 -3.12 8.94 2.12
N VAL A 48 -2.30 9.17 1.10
CA VAL A 48 -1.34 8.18 0.57
C VAL A 48 -0.33 7.80 1.64
N GLU A 49 0.25 8.76 2.35
CA GLU A 49 1.20 8.50 3.44
C GLU A 49 0.55 7.70 4.58
N LYS A 50 -0.68 8.02 4.98
CA LYS A 50 -1.41 7.25 6.00
C LYS A 50 -1.71 5.82 5.56
N ILE A 51 -2.16 5.62 4.32
CA ILE A 51 -2.42 4.28 3.79
C ILE A 51 -1.11 3.51 3.70
N ASN A 52 -0.06 4.14 3.16
CA ASN A 52 1.26 3.53 3.07
C ASN A 52 1.78 3.18 4.46
N ASN A 53 1.69 4.06 5.45
CA ASN A 53 2.11 3.75 6.82
C ASN A 53 1.20 2.73 7.48
N ALA A 54 -0.09 2.61 7.14
CA ALA A 54 -0.95 1.54 7.65
C ALA A 54 -0.55 0.18 7.05
N THR A 55 -0.33 0.11 5.74
CA THR A 55 0.14 -1.11 5.05
C THR A 55 1.60 -1.43 5.35
N THR A 56 2.43 -0.43 5.68
CA THR A 56 3.82 -0.61 6.13
C THR A 56 3.89 -0.78 7.66
N SER A 57 2.84 -0.46 8.41
CA SER A 57 2.71 -0.83 9.83
C SER A 57 2.22 -2.26 9.99
N GLU A 58 1.73 -2.88 8.91
CA GLU A 58 1.64 -4.34 8.77
C GLU A 58 3.02 -4.95 8.42
N GLN A 59 4.05 -4.13 8.21
CA GLN A 59 5.44 -4.56 8.16
C GLN A 59 6.11 -4.35 9.53
N TYR A 60 6.18 -5.48 10.24
CA TYR A 60 7.09 -5.74 11.36
C TYR A 60 6.77 -5.00 12.67
N PHE A 61 5.69 -5.42 13.34
CA PHE A 61 5.88 -5.74 14.76
C PHE A 61 6.82 -6.94 14.78
N CYS A 62 8.12 -6.68 14.75
CA CYS A 62 9.10 -7.57 15.34
C CYS A 62 9.07 -7.26 16.83
N ASP A 63 7.99 -7.68 17.50
CA ASP A 63 8.14 -8.01 18.90
C ASP A 63 9.09 -9.22 18.92
N PRO A 64 10.15 -9.25 19.74
CA PRO A 64 11.09 -10.39 19.80
C PRO A 64 10.43 -11.72 20.20
N THR A 65 9.11 -11.73 20.41
CA THR A 65 8.27 -12.89 20.69
C THR A 65 7.45 -13.41 19.51
N ASP A 66 7.35 -12.69 18.39
CA ASP A 66 6.53 -13.12 17.26
C ASP A 66 7.24 -14.20 16.41
N PRO A 67 6.51 -15.23 15.95
CA PRO A 67 7.12 -16.30 15.16
C PRO A 67 7.58 -15.77 13.80
N MET A 68 8.89 -15.87 13.55
CA MET A 68 9.51 -15.48 12.29
C MET A 68 9.48 -16.65 11.31
N VAL A 69 8.88 -16.44 10.15
CA VAL A 69 8.81 -17.44 9.07
C VAL A 69 9.68 -17.00 7.91
N THR A 70 10.61 -17.86 7.50
CA THR A 70 11.40 -17.66 6.27
C THR A 70 11.11 -18.77 5.28
N VAL A 71 11.04 -18.41 4.00
CA VAL A 71 10.76 -19.35 2.90
C VAL A 71 11.91 -19.28 1.91
N GLU A 72 12.51 -20.43 1.66
CA GLU A 72 13.60 -20.62 0.70
C GLU A 72 13.10 -21.50 -0.45
N THR A 73 13.30 -21.05 -1.69
CA THR A 73 12.96 -21.84 -2.89
C THR A 73 14.07 -22.84 -3.18
N LEU A 74 13.72 -24.11 -3.34
CA LEU A 74 14.64 -25.19 -3.73
C LEU A 74 14.34 -25.67 -5.15
N GLU A 75 15.25 -26.43 -5.77
CA GLU A 75 15.03 -27.01 -7.10
C GLU A 75 13.76 -27.87 -7.18
N LYS A 76 13.36 -28.49 -6.06
CA LYS A 76 12.13 -29.28 -5.91
C LYS A 76 11.31 -28.82 -4.71
N GLY A 77 10.68 -27.66 -4.81
CA GLY A 77 9.72 -27.15 -3.83
C GLY A 77 10.26 -26.01 -2.97
N PHE A 78 9.79 -25.93 -1.72
CA PHE A 78 10.11 -24.84 -0.80
C PHE A 78 10.52 -25.40 0.56
N MET A 79 11.48 -24.74 1.20
CA MET A 79 11.82 -24.97 2.60
C MET A 79 11.28 -23.81 3.43
N ILE A 80 10.40 -24.12 4.37
CA ILE A 80 9.79 -23.15 5.28
C ILE A 80 10.44 -23.33 6.66
N LYS A 81 11.10 -22.30 7.16
CA LYS A 81 11.67 -22.28 8.52
C LYS A 81 10.80 -21.38 9.39
N VAL A 82 10.34 -21.92 10.51
CA VAL A 82 9.52 -21.20 11.49
C VAL A 82 10.31 -21.11 12.78
N THR A 83 10.64 -19.90 13.22
CA THR A 83 11.37 -19.64 14.47
C THR A 83 10.41 -18.97 15.44
N SER A 84 10.16 -19.56 16.61
CA SER A 84 9.33 -18.95 17.65
C SER A 84 10.14 -18.75 18.94
N GLY A 85 9.94 -17.62 19.61
CA GLY A 85 10.57 -17.33 20.90
C GLY A 85 10.04 -18.19 22.07
N LYS A 86 8.89 -18.85 21.89
CA LYS A 86 8.30 -19.76 22.87
C LYS A 86 8.13 -21.14 22.24
N ASN A 87 8.76 -22.15 22.83
CA ASN A 87 8.53 -23.54 22.45
C ASN A 87 7.26 -24.03 23.15
N GLU A 88 6.13 -23.96 22.44
CA GLU A 88 4.85 -24.48 22.89
C GLU A 88 4.64 -25.89 22.32
N ALA A 89 4.28 -26.83 23.19
CA ALA A 89 3.97 -28.19 22.77
C ALA A 89 2.79 -28.18 21.78
N GLY A 90 2.98 -28.79 20.61
CA GLY A 90 1.95 -28.87 19.56
C GLY A 90 2.10 -27.85 18.43
N MET A 91 3.06 -26.91 18.50
CA MET A 91 3.26 -25.92 17.44
C MET A 91 3.52 -26.55 16.06
N LEU A 92 4.33 -27.61 16.00
CA LEU A 92 4.55 -28.33 14.74
C LEU A 92 3.25 -28.89 14.16
N VAL A 93 2.38 -29.42 15.01
CA VAL A 93 1.10 -30.01 14.58
C VAL A 93 0.22 -28.93 13.96
N CYS A 94 0.10 -27.78 14.61
CA CYS A 94 -0.68 -26.64 14.08
C CYS A 94 -0.12 -26.13 12.75
N VAL A 95 1.21 -26.10 12.58
CA VAL A 95 1.84 -25.68 11.33
C VAL A 95 1.58 -26.68 10.20
N LEU A 96 1.65 -27.98 10.49
CA LEU A 96 1.39 -29.03 9.49
C LEU A 96 -0.08 -29.06 9.08
N GLU A 97 -1.02 -28.87 10.01
CA GLU A 97 -2.46 -28.74 9.72
C GLU A 97 -2.73 -27.58 8.76
N ALA A 98 -2.10 -26.42 9.01
CA ALA A 98 -2.22 -25.28 8.11
C ALA A 98 -1.67 -25.57 6.70
N PHE A 99 -0.62 -26.38 6.57
CA PHE A 99 -0.10 -26.79 5.26
C PHE A 99 -1.04 -27.75 4.53
N GLU A 100 -1.70 -28.65 5.25
CA GLU A 100 -2.74 -29.52 4.68
C GLU A 100 -3.94 -28.71 4.18
N ASP A 101 -4.42 -27.74 4.96
CA ASP A 101 -5.50 -26.82 4.57
C ASP A 101 -5.16 -25.99 3.32
N LEU A 102 -3.88 -25.66 3.15
CA LEU A 102 -3.36 -24.95 1.97
C LEU A 102 -3.09 -25.88 0.78
N GLY A 103 -3.26 -27.19 0.94
CA GLY A 103 -3.01 -28.19 -0.11
C GLY A 103 -1.52 -28.38 -0.42
N LEU A 104 -0.65 -28.19 0.56
CA LEU A 104 0.80 -28.39 0.43
C LEU A 104 1.21 -29.78 0.91
N ASP A 105 1.89 -30.54 0.05
CA ASP A 105 2.48 -31.82 0.42
C ASP A 105 3.80 -31.62 1.20
N VAL A 106 3.80 -31.99 2.48
CA VAL A 106 4.98 -31.91 3.35
C VAL A 106 5.81 -33.18 3.19
N VAL A 107 6.99 -33.06 2.56
CA VAL A 107 7.92 -34.19 2.37
C VAL A 107 8.66 -34.54 3.66
N GLU A 108 9.08 -33.53 4.42
CA GLU A 108 9.86 -33.70 5.63
C GLU A 108 9.63 -32.52 6.59
N ALA A 109 9.53 -32.82 7.89
CA ALA A 109 9.43 -31.82 8.95
C ALA A 109 10.32 -32.21 10.14
N ARG A 110 11.07 -31.24 10.67
CA ARG A 110 11.97 -31.43 11.81
C ARG A 110 11.82 -30.27 12.78
N VAL A 111 11.95 -30.54 14.09
CA VAL A 111 11.97 -29.53 15.15
C VAL A 111 13.34 -29.57 15.82
N SER A 112 13.87 -28.40 16.18
CA SER A 112 15.18 -28.23 16.84
C SER A 112 15.04 -27.34 18.06
#